data_AF-A0A3V3BIC9-F1
#
_entry.id   AF-A0A3V3BIC9-F1
#
_cell.length_a   1.000
_cell.length_b   1.000
_cell.length_c   1.000
_cell.angle_alpha   90.00
_cell.angle_beta   90.00
_cell.angle_gamma   90.00
#
_symmetry.space_group_name_H-M   'P 1'
#
loop_
_entity.id
_entity.type
_entity.pdbx_description
1 polymer ?
#
loop_
_entity_poly.entity_id
_entity_poly.type
_entity_poly.pdbx_seq_one_letter_code
_entity_poly.pdbx_strand_id
1 'polypeptide(L)'
;MSSKIFCKSWGAEYIAADVVRFRLWATGQQKVMLRLAGKDQEMQANGDGWFTLDVAGVTPGTEYNFVLSDGMVVPDPASRAQKTDVNGPSYVVDPGSYTWRNTGWKGSRWEQAVVYEMHTGTFTPEGTFRAAIAKLPYLAELGVTVIEVMPVAQFGGERGWGYDGVLLYAPHSAYGTPDDFKAFIDAAHGYGLSVVLDIVLNHFGPEGNYLPLLAPAFYHKERMTPWGNGIAYDVDAVRRYIIEAPLYWLTEYHLDGLRFDAIDQIEDSSARHVLVEIAQRIREDITDRPIHLTTEDSRNIISLHPRDQDGNAPLFTAEWNDDFHNAVHVFATGETQAYYNDFADAPEKHLARALAEGFAYQGEISPQTGEPRGVKSTGQPPVAFVDFIQNHDQVGNRAQGDRLITLAGAERTKVLLATLLLSPHIPLLFMGEEYGESRPFLFFTDFHGDLARAVREGRAKEFADHAGENVPDPNAPETFQRSKLNWKQQHSEEGKAWLAFTRELLLLRQKHIVPLLSAARESSGTVLQTAPGFIAVSWRFPGGTLSLALNISATTVLLPDLPGKTLFAWPNESTGSLSQHSLIVRLAQGESAS
;
A
#
# COMPACT_ATOMS: atom_id res chain seq x y z
N MET A 1 12.41 27.79 1.33
CA MET A 1 11.04 27.83 0.78
C MET A 1 10.09 27.75 1.97
N SER A 2 9.07 28.60 2.03
CA SER A 2 8.04 28.49 3.08
C SER A 2 7.38 27.12 2.95
N SER A 3 7.31 26.35 4.05
CA SER A 3 6.43 25.18 4.11
C SER A 3 5.02 25.64 3.69
N LYS A 4 4.42 24.97 2.69
CA LYS A 4 3.03 25.23 2.31
C LYS A 4 2.17 24.44 3.29
N ILE A 5 1.58 25.14 4.25
CA ILE A 5 0.59 24.55 5.17
C ILE A 5 -0.63 24.16 4.35
N PHE A 6 -1.10 22.91 4.49
CA PHE A 6 -2.34 22.49 3.86
C PHE A 6 -3.54 23.11 4.57
N CYS A 7 -4.44 23.72 3.81
CA CYS A 7 -5.69 24.28 4.31
C CYS A 7 -6.85 23.36 3.88
N LYS A 8 -7.70 22.97 4.84
CA LYS A 8 -8.79 22.03 4.63
C LYS A 8 -10.15 22.60 5.03
N SER A 9 -11.19 22.02 4.44
CA SER A 9 -12.59 22.39 4.68
C SER A 9 -13.07 21.97 6.08
N TRP A 10 -12.53 20.89 6.63
CA TRP A 10 -12.96 20.28 7.90
C TRP A 10 -11.93 20.45 9.02
N GLY A 11 -12.38 20.36 10.28
CA GLY A 11 -11.54 20.26 11.48
C GLY A 11 -10.95 21.59 11.98
N ALA A 12 -9.84 21.52 12.72
CA ALA A 12 -9.18 22.68 13.35
C ALA A 12 -7.95 23.19 12.57
N GLU A 13 -7.88 24.50 12.31
CA GLU A 13 -6.79 25.17 11.57
C GLU A 13 -6.44 26.56 12.08
N TYR A 14 -5.13 26.88 12.11
CA TYR A 14 -4.67 28.25 12.29
C TYR A 14 -5.00 29.08 11.04
N ILE A 15 -5.89 30.07 11.20
CA ILE A 15 -6.22 31.05 10.15
C ILE A 15 -5.48 32.39 10.35
N ALA A 16 -4.86 32.56 11.51
CA ALA A 16 -3.92 33.61 11.85
C ALA A 16 -2.89 33.04 12.85
N ALA A 17 -1.85 33.81 13.19
CA ALA A 17 -0.84 33.38 14.15
C ALA A 17 -1.41 33.05 15.55
N ASP A 18 -2.56 33.63 15.88
CA ASP A 18 -3.20 33.53 17.20
C ASP A 18 -4.68 33.10 17.12
N VAL A 19 -5.19 32.64 15.97
CA VAL A 19 -6.61 32.25 15.82
C VAL A 19 -6.73 30.87 15.18
N VAL A 20 -7.45 29.98 15.85
CA VAL A 20 -7.83 28.67 15.32
C VAL A 20 -9.30 28.67 14.92
N ARG A 21 -9.57 28.28 13.69
CA ARG A 21 -10.91 28.00 13.16
C ARG A 21 -11.23 26.53 13.32
N PHE A 22 -12.36 26.23 13.94
CA PHE A 22 -12.93 24.89 14.06
C PHE A 22 -14.13 24.78 13.10
N ARG A 23 -14.14 23.77 12.24
CA ARG A 23 -15.23 23.51 11.27
C ARG A 23 -15.71 22.07 11.34
N LEU A 24 -17.02 21.90 11.29
CA LEU A 24 -17.68 20.60 11.27
C LEU A 24 -18.90 20.64 10.34
N TRP A 25 -19.10 19.60 9.55
CA TRP A 25 -20.36 19.41 8.82
C TRP A 25 -21.18 18.31 9.51
N ALA A 26 -22.39 18.68 9.94
CA ALA A 26 -23.21 17.84 10.81
C ALA A 26 -24.70 18.04 10.52
N THR A 27 -25.16 17.58 9.34
CA THR A 27 -26.55 17.74 8.89
C THR A 27 -27.59 17.03 9.77
N GLY A 28 -27.18 16.05 10.58
CA GLY A 28 -28.03 15.39 11.56
C GLY A 28 -28.19 16.16 12.87
N GLN A 29 -27.48 17.29 13.03
CA GLN A 29 -27.42 18.05 14.27
C GLN A 29 -28.07 19.43 14.11
N GLN A 30 -28.90 19.82 15.08
CA GLN A 30 -29.48 21.17 15.13
C GLN A 30 -28.50 22.18 15.72
N LYS A 31 -27.66 21.71 16.65
CA LYS A 31 -26.69 22.47 17.42
C LYS A 31 -25.44 21.63 17.66
N VAL A 32 -24.28 22.28 17.65
CA VAL A 32 -23.00 21.70 18.05
C VAL A 32 -22.24 22.68 18.94
N MET A 33 -21.63 22.18 20.01
CA MET A 33 -20.66 22.92 20.82
C MET A 33 -19.24 22.48 20.50
N LEU A 34 -18.30 23.41 20.56
CA LEU A 34 -16.88 23.11 20.72
C LEU A 34 -16.58 23.05 22.23
N ARG A 35 -16.16 21.88 22.72
CA ARG A 35 -15.59 21.73 24.06
C ARG A 35 -14.08 21.92 23.95
N LEU A 36 -13.57 23.08 24.33
CA LEU A 36 -12.15 23.43 24.25
C LEU A 36 -11.56 23.51 25.66
N ALA A 37 -10.56 22.66 25.95
CA ALA A 37 -9.97 22.53 27.29
C ALA A 37 -11.03 22.43 28.42
N GLY A 38 -12.08 21.64 28.17
CA GLY A 38 -13.19 21.40 29.11
C GLY A 38 -14.25 22.51 29.19
N LYS A 39 -14.17 23.56 28.36
CA LYS A 39 -15.16 24.66 28.32
C LYS A 39 -15.95 24.63 27.02
N ASP A 40 -17.27 24.65 27.14
CA ASP A 40 -18.16 24.58 25.99
C ASP A 40 -18.44 25.97 25.41
N GLN A 41 -18.28 26.10 24.10
CA GLN A 41 -18.62 27.29 23.32
C GLN A 41 -19.50 26.86 22.15
N GLU A 42 -20.61 27.57 21.93
CA GLU A 42 -21.54 27.24 20.85
C GLU A 42 -20.94 27.58 19.49
N MET A 43 -21.02 26.66 18.53
CA MET A 43 -20.57 26.90 17.17
C MET A 43 -21.69 27.53 16.33
N GLN A 44 -21.33 28.46 15.44
CA GLN A 44 -22.29 29.10 14.57
C GLN A 44 -22.66 28.18 13.41
N ALA A 45 -23.96 27.91 13.22
CA ALA A 45 -24.47 27.27 12.01
C ALA A 45 -24.42 28.27 10.85
N ASN A 46 -23.63 28.00 9.82
CA ASN A 46 -23.37 28.95 8.71
C ASN A 46 -23.90 28.50 7.35
N GLY A 47 -24.90 27.59 7.35
CA GLY A 47 -25.58 27.10 6.14
C GLY A 47 -25.15 25.69 5.74
N ASP A 48 -26.01 24.99 5.00
CA ASP A 48 -25.75 23.67 4.40
C ASP A 48 -25.27 22.57 5.38
N GLY A 49 -25.58 22.71 6.67
CA GLY A 49 -25.16 21.78 7.73
C GLY A 49 -23.76 22.04 8.29
N TRP A 50 -23.08 23.11 7.86
CA TRP A 50 -21.80 23.51 8.43
C TRP A 50 -21.96 24.29 9.74
N PHE A 51 -21.05 24.01 10.66
CA PHE A 51 -20.83 24.71 11.92
C PHE A 51 -19.40 25.23 11.96
N THR A 52 -19.22 26.48 12.38
CA THR A 52 -17.90 27.13 12.45
C THR A 52 -17.74 27.93 13.75
N LEU A 53 -16.55 27.92 14.33
CA LEU A 53 -16.17 28.80 15.42
C LEU A 53 -14.69 29.18 15.33
N ASP A 54 -14.40 30.49 15.37
CA ASP A 54 -13.04 31.02 15.42
C ASP A 54 -12.71 31.37 16.87
N VAL A 55 -11.60 30.85 17.39
CA VAL A 55 -11.18 31.05 18.78
C VAL A 55 -9.76 31.60 18.81
N ALA A 56 -9.60 32.77 19.44
CA ALA A 56 -8.31 33.42 19.61
C ALA A 56 -7.52 32.83 20.80
N GLY A 57 -6.19 32.90 20.72
CA GLY A 57 -5.26 32.50 21.78
C GLY A 57 -5.13 30.99 21.98
N VAL A 58 -5.67 30.15 21.09
CA VAL A 58 -5.56 28.69 21.20
C VAL A 58 -4.16 28.23 20.85
N THR A 59 -3.51 27.53 21.77
CA THR A 59 -2.15 27.02 21.62
C THR A 59 -2.13 25.61 21.02
N PRO A 60 -1.05 25.21 20.34
CA PRO A 60 -0.89 23.82 19.90
C PRO A 60 -0.89 22.87 21.11
N GLY A 61 -1.42 21.66 20.94
CA GLY A 61 -1.65 20.69 22.01
C GLY A 61 -2.92 20.93 22.83
N THR A 62 -3.67 22.01 22.58
CA THR A 62 -4.95 22.25 23.27
C THR A 62 -5.97 21.20 22.87
N GLU A 63 -6.50 20.48 23.85
CA GLU A 63 -7.49 19.42 23.67
C GLU A 63 -8.86 20.00 23.33
N TYR A 64 -9.57 19.32 22.42
CA TYR A 64 -10.94 19.65 22.08
C TYR A 64 -11.77 18.43 21.66
N ASN A 65 -13.08 18.58 21.79
CA ASN A 65 -14.10 17.69 21.25
C ASN A 65 -15.27 18.52 20.71
N PHE A 66 -16.11 17.88 19.89
CA PHE A 66 -17.44 18.42 19.61
C PHE A 66 -18.47 17.80 20.55
N VAL A 67 -19.49 18.58 20.92
CA VAL A 67 -20.63 18.12 21.72
C VAL A 67 -21.90 18.30 20.90
N LEU A 68 -22.60 17.21 20.67
CA LEU A 68 -23.79 17.14 19.83
C LEU A 68 -25.02 17.67 20.55
N SER A 69 -26.15 17.75 19.83
CA SER A 69 -27.39 18.33 20.35
C SER A 69 -27.94 17.60 21.60
N ASP A 70 -27.69 16.30 21.71
CA ASP A 70 -28.09 15.43 22.83
C ASP A 70 -27.07 15.38 23.98
N GLY A 71 -25.93 16.07 23.84
CA GLY A 71 -24.84 16.04 24.81
C GLY A 71 -23.78 14.97 24.56
N MET A 72 -23.91 14.16 23.51
CA MET A 72 -22.85 13.21 23.10
C MET A 72 -21.56 13.97 22.81
N VAL A 73 -20.45 13.50 23.37
CA VAL A 73 -19.10 14.04 23.13
C VAL A 73 -18.42 13.17 22.09
N VAL A 74 -17.94 13.77 21.01
CA VAL A 74 -17.29 13.07 19.92
C VAL A 74 -15.92 13.66 19.60
N PRO A 75 -14.96 12.86 19.10
CA PRO A 75 -13.74 13.37 18.48
C PRO A 75 -14.07 14.22 17.24
N ASP A 76 -13.10 15.01 16.80
CA ASP A 76 -13.17 15.63 15.48
C ASP A 76 -12.99 14.56 14.40
N PRO A 77 -13.95 14.32 13.49
CA PRO A 77 -13.76 13.35 12.40
C PRO A 77 -12.59 13.73 11.48
N ALA A 78 -12.22 15.01 11.40
CA ALA A 78 -11.05 15.51 10.67
C ALA A 78 -9.92 15.94 11.62
N SER A 79 -9.82 15.26 12.77
CA SER A 79 -8.73 15.43 13.74
C SER A 79 -7.38 15.30 13.04
N ARG A 80 -6.45 16.21 13.35
CA ARG A 80 -5.04 16.07 12.95
C ARG A 80 -4.26 15.13 13.87
N ALA A 81 -4.75 14.91 15.09
CA ALA A 81 -4.15 14.01 16.06
C ALA A 81 -5.07 13.79 17.27
N GLN A 82 -5.08 12.56 17.78
CA GLN A 82 -5.75 12.20 19.03
C GLN A 82 -4.78 12.23 20.20
N LYS A 83 -5.27 12.65 21.37
CA LYS A 83 -4.48 12.66 22.61
C LYS A 83 -4.14 11.24 23.08
N THR A 84 -5.13 10.34 23.00
CA THR A 84 -5.03 8.95 23.44
C THR A 84 -5.66 8.04 22.38
N ASP A 85 -6.88 7.57 22.60
CA ASP A 85 -7.60 6.66 21.71
C ASP A 85 -8.50 7.41 20.71
N VAL A 86 -9.14 6.64 19.83
CA VAL A 86 -10.00 7.13 18.76
C VAL A 86 -11.25 7.87 19.27
N ASN A 87 -11.77 7.54 20.45
CA ASN A 87 -12.97 8.13 21.03
C ASN A 87 -12.65 9.36 21.92
N GLY A 88 -11.37 9.54 22.26
CA GLY A 88 -10.88 10.59 23.14
C GLY A 88 -10.78 11.98 22.52
N PRO A 89 -10.14 12.93 23.24
CA PRO A 89 -9.94 14.28 22.75
C PRO A 89 -9.03 14.34 21.54
N SER A 90 -9.45 15.10 20.53
CA SER A 90 -8.55 15.62 19.50
C SER A 90 -7.70 16.73 20.11
N TYR A 91 -6.55 17.06 19.53
CA TYR A 91 -5.80 18.25 19.93
C TYR A 91 -5.35 19.09 18.73
N VAL A 92 -5.24 20.40 18.95
CA VAL A 92 -4.81 21.34 17.91
C VAL A 92 -3.34 21.10 17.56
N VAL A 93 -3.05 20.79 16.30
CA VAL A 93 -1.69 20.59 15.80
C VAL A 93 -1.19 21.89 15.16
N ASP A 94 0.07 22.25 15.43
CA ASP A 94 0.79 23.28 14.69
C ASP A 94 1.50 22.65 13.49
N PRO A 95 1.13 23.00 12.24
CA PRO A 95 1.82 22.48 11.06
C PRO A 95 3.32 22.80 11.02
N GLY A 96 3.72 23.92 11.64
CA GLY A 96 5.08 24.45 11.65
C GLY A 96 5.96 24.01 12.82
N SER A 97 5.47 23.18 13.75
CA SER A 97 6.26 22.74 14.91
C SER A 97 7.47 21.91 14.50
N TYR A 98 7.32 21.06 13.48
CA TYR A 98 8.40 20.26 12.94
C TYR A 98 9.29 21.08 11.99
N THR A 99 10.59 21.13 12.30
CA THR A 99 11.59 21.73 11.41
C THR A 99 12.16 20.68 10.46
N TRP A 100 11.65 20.66 9.21
CA TRP A 100 12.19 19.84 8.13
C TRP A 100 13.65 20.14 7.86
N ARG A 101 14.51 19.11 7.83
CA ARG A 101 15.95 19.26 7.58
C ARG A 101 16.29 19.02 6.11
N ASN A 102 15.66 18.02 5.49
CA ASN A 102 15.95 17.58 4.13
C ASN A 102 15.05 18.25 3.08
N THR A 103 14.84 19.56 3.19
CA THR A 103 13.96 20.34 2.27
C THR A 103 14.43 20.38 0.81
N GLY A 104 15.69 19.99 0.55
CA GLY A 104 16.24 19.82 -0.79
C GLY A 104 15.78 18.55 -1.50
N TRP A 105 15.11 17.62 -0.79
CA TRP A 105 14.52 16.43 -1.38
C TRP A 105 13.44 16.79 -2.42
N LYS A 106 13.48 16.11 -3.56
CA LYS A 106 12.58 16.32 -4.71
C LYS A 106 12.13 14.99 -5.32
N GLY A 107 12.13 13.91 -4.53
CA GLY A 107 11.80 12.57 -4.98
C GLY A 107 12.82 11.96 -5.94
N SER A 108 12.48 10.77 -6.42
CA SER A 108 13.23 10.02 -7.44
C SER A 108 12.30 9.60 -8.58
N ARG A 109 12.86 9.15 -9.70
CA ARG A 109 12.05 8.65 -10.83
C ARG A 109 11.35 7.34 -10.48
N TRP A 110 10.18 7.08 -11.07
CA TRP A 110 9.42 5.87 -10.72
C TRP A 110 10.11 4.60 -11.22
N GLU A 111 10.86 4.69 -12.32
CA GLU A 111 11.58 3.57 -12.93
C GLU A 111 12.59 2.91 -12.00
N GLN A 112 13.11 3.63 -10.98
CA GLN A 112 14.05 3.07 -9.99
C GLN A 112 13.36 2.57 -8.72
N ALA A 113 12.03 2.55 -8.68
CA ALA A 113 11.28 2.12 -7.50
C ALA A 113 11.53 0.64 -7.21
N VAL A 114 11.85 0.38 -5.94
CA VAL A 114 11.83 -0.91 -5.27
C VAL A 114 11.09 -0.64 -3.97
N VAL A 115 9.85 -1.12 -3.90
CA VAL A 115 8.93 -0.84 -2.81
C VAL A 115 9.18 -1.83 -1.67
N TYR A 116 9.15 -1.33 -0.44
CA TYR A 116 9.22 -2.12 0.78
C TYR A 116 8.02 -1.78 1.65
N GLU A 117 7.04 -2.69 1.69
CA GLU A 117 5.84 -2.55 2.48
C GLU A 117 6.12 -2.83 3.96
N MET A 118 5.74 -1.88 4.81
CA MET A 118 6.07 -1.85 6.23
C MET A 118 4.83 -1.59 7.09
N HIS A 119 4.56 -2.51 8.01
CA HIS A 119 3.61 -2.28 9.12
C HIS A 119 4.33 -1.66 10.32
N THR A 120 4.00 -0.41 10.66
CA THR A 120 4.66 0.34 11.75
C THR A 120 4.65 -0.41 13.08
N GLY A 121 3.50 -0.97 13.46
CA GLY A 121 3.31 -1.62 14.74
C GLY A 121 4.15 -2.89 14.92
N THR A 122 4.54 -3.61 13.86
CA THR A 122 5.25 -4.91 13.97
C THR A 122 6.64 -4.92 13.34
N PHE A 123 7.03 -3.86 12.63
CA PHE A 123 8.36 -3.71 12.05
C PHE A 123 9.47 -3.65 13.11
N THR A 124 9.24 -3.00 14.24
CA THR A 124 10.18 -2.91 15.36
C THR A 124 9.57 -3.46 16.65
N PRO A 125 10.37 -3.88 17.65
CA PRO A 125 9.85 -4.26 18.97
C PRO A 125 8.98 -3.17 19.59
N GLU A 126 9.38 -1.91 19.46
CA GLU A 126 8.66 -0.74 19.97
C GLU A 126 7.38 -0.45 19.18
N GLY A 127 7.38 -0.67 17.86
CA GLY A 127 6.21 -0.47 17.02
C GLY A 127 5.87 1.00 16.74
N THR A 128 6.90 1.86 16.61
CA THR A 128 6.74 3.31 16.47
C THR A 128 7.53 3.87 15.29
N PHE A 129 7.13 5.05 14.80
CA PHE A 129 7.87 5.78 13.77
C PHE A 129 9.32 6.07 14.20
N ARG A 130 9.52 6.45 15.47
CA ARG A 130 10.86 6.74 16.01
C ARG A 130 11.77 5.53 16.00
N ALA A 131 11.28 4.36 16.39
CA ALA A 131 12.06 3.13 16.35
C ALA A 131 12.39 2.73 14.91
N ALA A 132 11.46 2.94 13.98
CA ALA A 132 11.67 2.65 12.56
C ALA A 132 12.79 3.49 11.93
N ILE A 133 13.02 4.73 12.39
CA ILE A 133 14.13 5.59 11.91
C ILE A 133 15.48 4.86 12.01
N ALA A 134 15.72 4.11 13.08
CA ALA A 134 16.97 3.39 13.29
C ALA A 134 17.22 2.27 12.26
N LYS A 135 16.20 1.88 11.50
CA LYS A 135 16.28 0.85 10.46
C LYS A 135 16.40 1.42 9.04
N LEU A 136 16.23 2.72 8.86
CA LEU A 136 16.36 3.37 7.55
C LEU A 136 17.74 3.19 6.90
N PRO A 137 18.89 3.31 7.63
CA PRO A 137 20.19 3.03 7.02
C PRO A 137 20.31 1.59 6.49
N TYR A 138 19.68 0.65 7.19
CA TYR A 138 19.66 -0.75 6.78
C TYR A 138 18.86 -0.96 5.50
N LEU A 139 17.68 -0.33 5.37
CA LEU A 139 16.87 -0.41 4.15
C LEU A 139 17.55 0.26 2.95
N ALA A 140 18.19 1.41 3.17
CA ALA A 140 18.97 2.08 2.13
C ALA A 140 20.16 1.23 1.66
N GLU A 141 20.93 0.64 2.59
CA GLU A 141 22.06 -0.25 2.28
C GLU A 141 21.62 -1.56 1.60
N LEU A 142 20.39 -2.02 1.86
CA LEU A 142 19.82 -3.16 1.15
C LEU A 142 19.59 -2.85 -0.34
N GLY A 143 19.22 -1.60 -0.67
CA GLY A 143 18.88 -1.15 -2.02
C GLY A 143 17.38 -0.88 -2.24
N VAL A 144 16.59 -0.84 -1.16
CA VAL A 144 15.21 -0.32 -1.21
C VAL A 144 15.25 1.16 -1.59
N THR A 145 14.25 1.64 -2.32
CA THR A 145 14.17 3.05 -2.74
C THR A 145 12.85 3.72 -2.37
N VAL A 146 11.81 2.94 -2.09
CA VAL A 146 10.50 3.43 -1.64
C VAL A 146 10.05 2.61 -0.43
N ILE A 147 9.71 3.28 0.67
CA ILE A 147 9.02 2.64 1.80
C ILE A 147 7.52 2.89 1.60
N GLU A 148 6.74 1.82 1.58
CA GLU A 148 5.27 1.90 1.63
C GLU A 148 4.81 1.60 3.05
N VAL A 149 4.26 2.62 3.71
CA VAL A 149 3.77 2.50 5.08
C VAL A 149 2.30 2.10 5.01
N MET A 150 1.94 0.97 5.66
CA MET A 150 0.53 0.57 5.84
C MET A 150 -0.28 1.68 6.54
N PRO A 151 -1.63 1.67 6.46
CA PRO A 151 -2.42 2.84 6.82
C PRO A 151 -2.21 3.29 8.26
N VAL A 152 -2.08 4.61 8.44
CA VAL A 152 -1.83 5.23 9.75
C VAL A 152 -3.02 5.99 10.31
N ALA A 153 -4.15 6.06 9.58
CA ALA A 153 -5.36 6.70 10.08
C ALA A 153 -5.78 6.08 11.41
N GLN A 154 -6.05 6.89 12.43
CA GLN A 154 -6.40 6.40 13.77
C GLN A 154 -7.62 5.46 13.69
N PHE A 155 -7.49 4.31 14.36
CA PHE A 155 -8.51 3.26 14.48
C PHE A 155 -8.73 2.90 15.97
N GLY A 156 -9.69 2.00 16.24
CA GLY A 156 -10.00 1.54 17.59
C GLY A 156 -8.92 0.63 18.18
N GLY A 157 -8.55 0.88 19.45
CA GLY A 157 -7.49 0.16 20.16
C GLY A 157 -6.08 0.62 19.77
N GLU A 158 -5.07 -0.18 20.14
CA GLU A 158 -3.65 0.19 20.00
C GLU A 158 -2.88 -0.71 19.02
N ARG A 159 -3.57 -1.69 18.40
CA ARG A 159 -3.01 -2.67 17.46
C ARG A 159 -4.02 -2.97 16.37
N GLY A 160 -3.61 -2.81 15.13
CA GLY A 160 -4.40 -3.07 13.94
C GLY A 160 -3.52 -2.88 12.73
N TRP A 161 -3.92 -3.43 11.58
CA TRP A 161 -3.18 -3.25 10.33
C TRP A 161 -3.29 -1.84 9.75
N GLY A 162 -4.37 -1.12 10.07
CA GLY A 162 -4.63 0.23 9.60
C GLY A 162 -5.97 0.37 8.85
N TYR A 163 -6.50 -0.72 8.29
CA TYR A 163 -7.71 -0.69 7.45
C TYR A 163 -9.00 -0.36 8.23
N ASP A 164 -9.00 -0.52 9.55
CA ASP A 164 -10.07 -0.07 10.44
C ASP A 164 -10.00 1.45 10.77
N GLY A 165 -9.23 2.23 10.00
CA GLY A 165 -9.06 3.66 10.19
C GLY A 165 -10.39 4.44 10.12
N VAL A 166 -10.58 5.39 11.03
CA VAL A 166 -11.79 6.25 11.06
C VAL A 166 -11.51 7.74 11.11
N LEU A 167 -10.34 8.15 11.62
CA LEU A 167 -9.91 9.55 11.62
C LEU A 167 -8.84 9.73 10.55
N LEU A 168 -9.26 9.92 9.30
CA LEU A 168 -8.39 9.79 8.11
C LEU A 168 -7.28 10.85 8.00
N TYR A 169 -7.28 11.84 8.89
CA TYR A 169 -6.28 12.93 8.96
C TYR A 169 -5.34 12.82 10.17
N ALA A 170 -5.58 11.84 11.05
CA ALA A 170 -4.80 11.66 12.29
C ALA A 170 -3.90 10.43 12.16
N PRO A 171 -2.56 10.57 12.25
CA PRO A 171 -1.69 9.43 12.41
C PRO A 171 -1.97 8.77 13.77
N HIS A 172 -1.96 7.44 13.80
CA HIS A 172 -2.32 6.65 14.97
C HIS A 172 -1.38 6.96 16.15
N SER A 173 -1.96 7.35 17.28
CA SER A 173 -1.25 7.76 18.50
C SER A 173 -0.28 6.70 19.02
N ALA A 174 -0.64 5.41 18.95
CA ALA A 174 0.23 4.27 19.26
C ALA A 174 1.57 4.28 18.50
N TYR A 175 1.59 4.80 17.27
CA TYR A 175 2.79 4.83 16.43
C TYR A 175 3.67 6.06 16.69
N GLY A 176 3.07 7.14 17.20
CA GLY A 176 3.74 8.38 17.57
C GLY A 176 2.92 9.63 17.28
N THR A 177 3.51 10.78 17.55
CA THR A 177 2.90 12.09 17.23
C THR A 177 3.01 12.43 15.73
N PRO A 178 2.26 13.43 15.22
CA PRO A 178 2.48 13.97 13.88
C PRO A 178 3.95 14.30 13.59
N ASP A 179 4.66 14.90 14.55
CA ASP A 179 6.07 15.27 14.40
C ASP A 179 7.02 14.07 14.41
N ASP A 180 6.63 12.96 15.04
CA ASP A 180 7.38 11.71 14.95
C ASP A 180 7.27 11.08 13.56
N PHE A 181 6.08 11.16 12.93
CA PHE A 181 5.92 10.69 11.55
C PHE A 181 6.65 11.61 10.56
N LYS A 182 6.56 12.94 10.72
CA LYS A 182 7.38 13.89 9.96
C LYS A 182 8.88 13.61 10.13
N ALA A 183 9.33 13.28 11.35
CA ALA A 183 10.72 12.91 11.60
C ALA A 183 11.15 11.61 10.92
N PHE A 184 10.26 10.64 10.81
CA PHE A 184 10.51 9.41 10.05
C PHE A 184 10.67 9.70 8.57
N ILE A 185 9.76 10.47 7.97
CA ILE A 185 9.79 10.83 6.55
C ILE A 185 11.03 11.68 6.23
N ASP A 186 11.32 12.71 7.03
CA ASP A 186 12.50 13.54 6.86
C ASP A 186 13.79 12.71 6.97
N ALA A 187 13.86 11.76 7.91
CA ALA A 187 15.01 10.87 8.00
C ALA A 187 15.13 9.95 6.78
N ALA A 188 14.02 9.41 6.26
CA ALA A 188 14.00 8.56 5.07
C ALA A 188 14.52 9.33 3.85
N HIS A 189 14.07 10.57 3.64
CA HIS A 189 14.59 11.46 2.59
C HIS A 189 16.09 11.70 2.74
N GLY A 190 16.59 11.85 3.97
CA GLY A 190 18.02 11.99 4.27
C GLY A 190 18.86 10.76 3.92
N TYR A 191 18.24 9.58 3.91
CA TYR A 191 18.85 8.32 3.45
C TYR A 191 18.56 8.01 1.96
N GLY A 192 17.93 8.93 1.24
CA GLY A 192 17.62 8.77 -0.19
C GLY A 192 16.41 7.88 -0.48
N LEU A 193 15.54 7.67 0.50
CA LEU A 193 14.36 6.83 0.40
C LEU A 193 13.11 7.68 0.25
N SER A 194 12.29 7.38 -0.75
CA SER A 194 10.92 7.90 -0.84
C SER A 194 10.04 7.23 0.22
N VAL A 195 9.00 7.93 0.67
CA VAL A 195 7.95 7.35 1.53
C VAL A 195 6.58 7.57 0.90
N VAL A 196 5.85 6.47 0.71
CA VAL A 196 4.44 6.48 0.29
C VAL A 196 3.57 5.93 1.42
N LEU A 197 2.33 6.39 1.49
CA LEU A 197 1.37 5.98 2.52
C LEU A 197 0.19 5.25 1.88
N ASP A 198 -0.15 4.08 2.42
CA ASP A 198 -1.41 3.40 2.12
C ASP A 198 -2.58 4.19 2.72
N ILE A 199 -3.58 4.49 1.90
CA ILE A 199 -4.74 5.31 2.26
C ILE A 199 -6.05 4.62 1.90
N VAL A 200 -6.91 4.46 2.90
CA VAL A 200 -8.24 3.88 2.77
C VAL A 200 -9.26 5.00 2.58
N LEU A 201 -9.89 5.03 1.41
CA LEU A 201 -10.94 6.00 1.07
C LEU A 201 -12.25 5.31 0.64
N ASN A 202 -12.31 3.97 0.68
CA ASN A 202 -13.45 3.18 0.24
C ASN A 202 -14.44 2.86 1.39
N HIS A 203 -13.99 2.84 2.64
CA HIS A 203 -14.82 2.63 3.83
C HIS A 203 -14.21 3.33 5.07
N PHE A 204 -14.90 3.21 6.21
CA PHE A 204 -14.40 3.61 7.53
C PHE A 204 -14.54 2.41 8.47
N GLY A 205 -13.58 2.24 9.38
CA GLY A 205 -13.62 1.17 10.37
C GLY A 205 -14.78 1.25 11.38
N PRO A 206 -14.97 0.19 12.17
CA PRO A 206 -16.17 -0.01 12.98
C PRO A 206 -16.18 0.72 14.34
N GLU A 207 -15.03 1.13 14.87
CA GLU A 207 -14.93 1.84 16.16
C GLU A 207 -14.41 3.26 15.98
N GLY A 208 -15.08 4.24 16.60
CA GLY A 208 -14.68 5.65 16.58
C GLY A 208 -15.21 6.46 15.38
N ASN A 209 -15.95 5.84 14.47
CA ASN A 209 -16.60 6.53 13.36
C ASN A 209 -17.94 7.17 13.79
N TYR A 210 -17.91 8.47 14.11
CA TYR A 210 -19.09 9.24 14.50
C TYR A 210 -19.76 10.00 13.34
N LEU A 211 -19.23 9.90 12.11
CA LEU A 211 -19.82 10.53 10.93
C LEU A 211 -21.29 10.15 10.70
N PRO A 212 -21.74 8.88 10.90
CA PRO A 212 -23.15 8.53 10.74
C PRO A 212 -24.09 9.30 11.68
N LEU A 213 -23.62 9.65 12.88
CA LEU A 213 -24.38 10.41 13.88
C LEU A 213 -24.36 11.91 13.60
N LEU A 214 -23.22 12.42 13.13
CA LEU A 214 -23.04 13.82 12.75
C LEU A 214 -23.89 14.17 11.53
N ALA A 215 -23.77 13.36 10.48
CA ALA A 215 -24.40 13.58 9.20
C ALA A 215 -24.71 12.23 8.55
N PRO A 216 -25.93 11.69 8.71
CA PRO A 216 -26.32 10.44 8.07
C PRO A 216 -26.12 10.44 6.55
N ALA A 217 -26.21 11.62 5.92
CA ALA A 217 -25.95 11.83 4.49
C ALA A 217 -24.46 11.72 4.09
N PHE A 218 -23.54 11.46 5.03
CA PHE A 218 -22.16 11.13 4.70
C PHE A 218 -22.07 9.77 3.97
N TYR A 219 -23.04 8.89 4.23
CA TYR A 219 -23.11 7.56 3.65
C TYR A 219 -24.37 7.41 2.77
N HIS A 220 -24.26 6.58 1.75
CA HIS A 220 -25.41 6.14 0.99
C HIS A 220 -26.31 5.23 1.83
N LYS A 221 -27.61 5.22 1.50
CA LYS A 221 -28.61 4.40 2.18
C LYS A 221 -28.59 2.93 1.76
N GLU A 222 -28.17 2.67 0.52
CA GLU A 222 -28.26 1.34 -0.11
C GLU A 222 -26.88 0.71 -0.35
N ARG A 223 -25.90 1.51 -0.77
CA ARG A 223 -24.55 1.03 -1.08
C ARG A 223 -23.81 0.59 0.19
N MET A 224 -23.24 -0.61 0.14
CA MET A 224 -22.42 -1.20 1.19
C MET A 224 -21.21 -1.86 0.52
N THR A 225 -20.02 -1.59 1.03
CA THR A 225 -18.84 -2.40 0.73
C THR A 225 -18.85 -3.65 1.61
N PRO A 226 -17.96 -4.63 1.39
CA PRO A 226 -17.80 -5.76 2.30
C PRO A 226 -17.43 -5.37 3.74
N TRP A 227 -16.90 -4.15 3.95
CA TRP A 227 -16.36 -3.69 5.24
C TRP A 227 -17.18 -2.57 5.91
N GLY A 228 -18.14 -1.95 5.21
CA GLY A 228 -18.95 -0.89 5.79
C GLY A 228 -19.84 -0.16 4.80
N ASN A 229 -20.56 0.85 5.27
CA ASN A 229 -21.45 1.67 4.42
C ASN A 229 -20.68 2.38 3.31
N GLY A 230 -21.25 2.40 2.11
CA GLY A 230 -20.69 3.13 0.97
C GLY A 230 -20.72 4.64 1.21
N ILE A 231 -19.58 5.30 1.01
CA ILE A 231 -19.40 6.75 1.20
C ILE A 231 -20.11 7.52 0.07
N ALA A 232 -20.76 8.63 0.41
CA ALA A 232 -21.53 9.45 -0.55
C ALA A 232 -20.65 10.49 -1.26
N TYR A 233 -19.80 10.04 -2.19
CA TYR A 233 -18.82 10.90 -2.89
C TYR A 233 -19.45 12.01 -3.78
N ASP A 234 -20.75 11.92 -4.06
CA ASP A 234 -21.55 12.92 -4.78
C ASP A 234 -22.01 14.08 -3.89
N VAL A 235 -21.86 13.97 -2.56
CA VAL A 235 -22.18 15.03 -1.59
C VAL A 235 -20.95 15.93 -1.36
N ASP A 236 -21.06 17.24 -1.62
CA ASP A 236 -19.92 18.18 -1.59
C ASP A 236 -19.08 18.12 -0.31
N ALA A 237 -19.71 18.10 0.88
CA ALA A 237 -18.97 18.06 2.14
C ALA A 237 -18.18 16.74 2.33
N VAL A 238 -18.75 15.62 1.89
CA VAL A 238 -18.13 14.29 1.91
C VAL A 238 -16.98 14.24 0.91
N ARG A 239 -17.22 14.73 -0.30
CA ARG A 239 -16.23 14.83 -1.36
C ARG A 239 -15.03 15.69 -0.94
N ARG A 240 -15.27 16.80 -0.25
CA ARG A 240 -14.19 17.60 0.38
C ARG A 240 -13.40 16.79 1.39
N TYR A 241 -14.08 16.09 2.31
CA TYR A 241 -13.41 15.24 3.31
C TYR A 241 -12.51 14.19 2.66
N ILE A 242 -13.00 13.52 1.61
CA ILE A 242 -12.28 12.43 0.93
C ILE A 242 -11.15 12.94 0.04
N ILE A 243 -11.34 14.01 -0.73
CA ILE A 243 -10.31 14.49 -1.66
C ILE A 243 -9.22 15.30 -0.95
N GLU A 244 -9.57 16.03 0.11
CA GLU A 244 -8.58 16.81 0.86
C GLU A 244 -7.67 15.94 1.74
N ALA A 245 -8.07 14.71 2.09
CA ALA A 245 -7.25 13.78 2.88
C ALA A 245 -5.94 13.38 2.17
N PRO A 246 -5.94 12.86 0.93
CA PRO A 246 -4.69 12.54 0.23
C PRO A 246 -3.84 13.79 -0.03
N LEU A 247 -4.46 14.93 -0.33
CA LEU A 247 -3.73 16.20 -0.51
C LEU A 247 -3.06 16.65 0.79
N TYR A 248 -3.76 16.53 1.93
CA TYR A 248 -3.23 16.81 3.25
C TYR A 248 -1.99 15.96 3.54
N TRP A 249 -2.08 14.64 3.37
CA TRP A 249 -0.96 13.73 3.62
C TRP A 249 0.27 14.08 2.76
N LEU A 250 0.08 14.31 1.47
CA LEU A 250 1.17 14.64 0.54
C LEU A 250 1.82 16.01 0.81
N THR A 251 1.06 16.98 1.29
CA THR A 251 1.55 18.35 1.49
C THR A 251 2.06 18.61 2.90
N GLU A 252 1.33 18.19 3.94
CA GLU A 252 1.69 18.40 5.35
C GLU A 252 2.86 17.51 5.80
N TYR A 253 2.87 16.25 5.33
CA TYR A 253 3.87 15.26 5.72
C TYR A 253 4.97 15.06 4.67
N HIS A 254 4.94 15.82 3.58
CA HIS A 254 5.94 15.76 2.50
C HIS A 254 6.13 14.34 1.90
N LEU A 255 5.09 13.52 1.90
CA LEU A 255 5.13 12.19 1.30
C LEU A 255 5.40 12.25 -0.21
N ASP A 256 5.94 11.17 -0.75
CA ASP A 256 6.35 11.03 -2.15
C ASP A 256 5.29 10.32 -3.00
N GLY A 257 4.17 9.95 -2.40
CA GLY A 257 3.15 9.14 -3.05
C GLY A 257 2.12 8.58 -2.07
N LEU A 258 1.14 7.89 -2.62
CA LEU A 258 0.08 7.20 -1.89
C LEU A 258 -0.25 5.90 -2.60
N ARG A 259 -0.55 4.84 -1.84
CA ARG A 259 -1.19 3.62 -2.34
C ARG A 259 -2.65 3.68 -1.94
N PHE A 260 -3.57 3.57 -2.90
CA PHE A 260 -5.01 3.66 -2.63
C PHE A 260 -5.60 2.26 -2.53
N ASP A 261 -6.18 1.98 -1.36
CA ASP A 261 -6.80 0.71 -1.00
C ASP A 261 -8.13 0.46 -1.73
N ALA A 262 -8.31 -0.78 -2.21
CA ALA A 262 -9.53 -1.33 -2.80
C ALA A 262 -10.32 -0.33 -3.65
N ILE A 263 -9.68 0.22 -4.70
CA ILE A 263 -10.30 1.26 -5.53
C ILE A 263 -11.47 0.75 -6.37
N ASP A 264 -11.66 -0.56 -6.45
CA ASP A 264 -12.86 -1.17 -7.01
C ASP A 264 -14.11 -0.98 -6.16
N GLN A 265 -13.96 -0.74 -4.85
CA GLN A 265 -15.06 -0.44 -3.93
C GLN A 265 -15.37 1.06 -3.80
N ILE A 266 -14.66 1.92 -4.54
CA ILE A 266 -14.94 3.37 -4.62
C ILE A 266 -15.94 3.61 -5.76
N GLU A 267 -17.22 3.37 -5.49
CA GLU A 267 -18.30 3.59 -6.44
C GLU A 267 -18.76 5.07 -6.41
N ASP A 268 -18.38 5.87 -7.41
CA ASP A 268 -18.83 7.25 -7.58
C ASP A 268 -19.51 7.48 -8.94
N SER A 269 -20.79 7.84 -8.90
CA SER A 269 -21.61 8.14 -10.09
C SER A 269 -21.55 9.61 -10.54
N SER A 270 -20.72 10.44 -9.90
CA SER A 270 -20.49 11.82 -10.30
C SER A 270 -19.93 11.92 -11.72
N ALA A 271 -20.25 13.01 -12.44
CA ALA A 271 -19.75 13.23 -13.81
C ALA A 271 -18.21 13.20 -13.91
N ARG A 272 -17.51 13.58 -12.84
CA ARG A 272 -16.08 13.37 -12.64
C ARG A 272 -15.91 12.43 -11.46
N HIS A 273 -15.40 11.23 -11.71
CA HIS A 273 -15.15 10.24 -10.64
C HIS A 273 -14.17 10.81 -9.59
N VAL A 274 -14.40 10.53 -8.31
CA VAL A 274 -13.60 11.03 -7.18
C VAL A 274 -12.11 10.73 -7.34
N LEU A 275 -11.74 9.51 -7.74
CA LEU A 275 -10.35 9.12 -8.00
C LEU A 275 -9.67 9.95 -9.10
N VAL A 276 -10.41 10.24 -10.18
CA VAL A 276 -9.90 11.08 -11.28
C VAL A 276 -9.67 12.51 -10.79
N GLU A 277 -10.58 13.04 -9.97
CA GLU A 277 -10.41 14.36 -9.36
C GLU A 277 -9.22 14.42 -8.39
N ILE A 278 -9.06 13.40 -7.53
CA ILE A 278 -7.92 13.27 -6.61
C ILE A 278 -6.61 13.33 -7.39
N ALA A 279 -6.43 12.46 -8.39
CA ALA A 279 -5.20 12.39 -9.15
C ALA A 279 -4.93 13.72 -9.87
N GLN A 280 -5.92 14.29 -10.56
CA GLN A 280 -5.77 15.55 -11.28
C GLN A 280 -5.38 16.71 -10.35
N ARG A 281 -6.01 16.83 -9.18
CA ARG A 281 -5.64 17.87 -8.20
C ARG A 281 -4.23 17.66 -7.66
N ILE A 282 -3.83 16.42 -7.37
CA ILE A 282 -2.46 16.13 -6.92
C ILE A 282 -1.42 16.54 -7.98
N ARG A 283 -1.68 16.24 -9.26
CA ARG A 283 -0.74 16.59 -10.36
C ARG A 283 -0.66 18.10 -10.61
N GLU A 284 -1.75 18.83 -10.38
CA GLU A 284 -1.79 20.29 -10.50
C GLU A 284 -1.12 20.98 -9.29
N ASP A 285 -1.45 20.52 -8.08
CA ASP A 285 -1.07 21.19 -6.83
C ASP A 285 0.40 20.92 -6.43
N ILE A 286 0.93 19.75 -6.80
CA ILE A 286 2.26 19.28 -6.40
C ILE A 286 3.11 19.00 -7.64
N THR A 287 4.02 19.93 -7.94
CA THR A 287 4.82 19.92 -9.18
C THR A 287 6.33 20.02 -8.93
N ASP A 288 6.76 20.21 -7.68
CA ASP A 288 8.18 20.36 -7.34
C ASP A 288 8.93 19.00 -7.26
N ARG A 289 8.19 17.90 -7.20
CA ARG A 289 8.71 16.52 -7.14
C ARG A 289 7.74 15.54 -7.80
N PRO A 290 8.19 14.34 -8.23
CA PRO A 290 7.30 13.25 -8.59
C PRO A 290 6.41 12.86 -7.40
N ILE A 291 5.14 12.53 -7.69
CA ILE A 291 4.22 11.94 -6.72
C ILE A 291 3.69 10.62 -7.26
N HIS A 292 4.16 9.53 -6.66
CA HIS A 292 3.86 8.16 -7.07
C HIS A 292 2.51 7.73 -6.49
N LEU A 293 1.47 7.67 -7.33
CA LEU A 293 0.15 7.20 -6.88
C LEU A 293 -0.05 5.77 -7.38
N THR A 294 -0.06 4.80 -6.48
CA THR A 294 -0.38 3.41 -6.76
C THR A 294 -1.82 3.10 -6.35
N THR A 295 -2.41 2.10 -6.96
CA THR A 295 -3.78 1.66 -6.65
C THR A 295 -3.79 0.15 -6.49
N GLU A 296 -4.71 -0.33 -5.66
CA GLU A 296 -5.12 -1.72 -5.60
C GLU A 296 -6.51 -1.86 -6.22
N ASP A 297 -6.59 -2.58 -7.33
CA ASP A 297 -7.79 -2.76 -8.14
C ASP A 297 -7.92 -4.19 -8.66
N SER A 298 -8.93 -4.92 -8.17
CA SER A 298 -9.18 -6.29 -8.60
C SER A 298 -9.67 -6.43 -10.05
N ARG A 299 -10.05 -5.32 -10.72
CA ARG A 299 -10.75 -5.33 -12.01
C ARG A 299 -9.84 -5.51 -13.22
N ASN A 300 -8.52 -5.38 -13.07
CA ASN A 300 -7.53 -5.40 -14.17
C ASN A 300 -7.82 -4.36 -15.27
N ILE A 301 -8.25 -3.15 -14.88
CA ILE A 301 -8.46 -2.02 -15.81
C ILE A 301 -7.18 -1.20 -15.98
N ILE A 302 -7.06 -0.45 -17.07
CA ILE A 302 -5.91 0.44 -17.33
C ILE A 302 -6.30 1.92 -17.46
N SER A 303 -7.60 2.23 -17.41
CA SER A 303 -8.13 3.58 -17.70
C SER A 303 -7.68 4.64 -16.68
N LEU A 304 -7.30 4.22 -15.47
CA LEU A 304 -6.78 5.09 -14.42
C LEU A 304 -5.26 5.30 -14.50
N HIS A 305 -4.56 4.57 -15.38
CA HIS A 305 -3.10 4.56 -15.47
C HIS A 305 -2.57 4.95 -16.87
N PRO A 306 -3.17 5.93 -17.58
CA PRO A 306 -2.69 6.31 -18.89
C PRO A 306 -1.26 6.87 -18.81
N ARG A 307 -0.59 6.85 -19.96
CA ARG A 307 0.63 7.61 -20.22
C ARG A 307 0.43 8.58 -21.35
N ASP A 308 1.05 9.75 -21.26
CA ASP A 308 1.23 10.62 -22.41
C ASP A 308 2.39 10.12 -23.30
N GLN A 309 2.63 10.82 -24.41
CA GLN A 309 3.68 10.45 -25.39
C GLN A 309 5.10 10.50 -24.81
N ASP A 310 5.32 11.30 -23.77
CA ASP A 310 6.62 11.46 -23.11
C ASP A 310 6.81 10.47 -21.95
N GLY A 311 5.78 9.69 -21.62
CA GLY A 311 5.80 8.68 -20.57
C GLY A 311 5.36 9.20 -19.20
N ASN A 312 4.80 10.42 -19.11
CA ASN A 312 4.28 10.94 -17.84
C ASN A 312 2.92 10.32 -17.51
N ALA A 313 2.61 10.23 -16.22
CA ALA A 313 1.35 9.71 -15.69
C ALA A 313 0.44 10.88 -15.23
N PRO A 314 -0.53 11.33 -16.05
CA PRO A 314 -1.42 12.43 -15.67
C PRO A 314 -2.44 12.03 -14.58
N LEU A 315 -2.69 10.72 -14.40
CA LEU A 315 -3.52 10.15 -13.34
C LEU A 315 -2.66 9.26 -12.45
N PHE A 316 -3.01 7.99 -12.22
CA PHE A 316 -2.26 7.10 -11.35
C PHE A 316 -0.98 6.59 -12.02
N THR A 317 0.03 6.32 -11.20
CA THR A 317 1.36 5.92 -11.61
C THR A 317 1.41 4.43 -11.94
N ALA A 318 0.96 3.55 -11.06
CA ALA A 318 0.99 2.11 -11.29
C ALA A 318 -0.15 1.40 -10.54
N GLU A 319 -0.43 0.17 -10.95
CA GLU A 319 -1.46 -0.71 -10.40
C GLU A 319 -0.79 -1.89 -9.69
N TRP A 320 -1.33 -2.32 -8.54
CA TRP A 320 -0.95 -3.59 -7.93
C TRP A 320 -1.42 -4.76 -8.82
N ASN A 321 -0.49 -5.61 -9.18
CA ASN A 321 -0.72 -6.70 -10.13
C ASN A 321 -0.78 -8.05 -9.42
N ASP A 322 -1.88 -8.28 -8.71
CA ASP A 322 -2.12 -9.53 -7.99
C ASP A 322 -2.14 -10.76 -8.90
N ASP A 323 -2.39 -10.61 -10.21
CA ASP A 323 -2.30 -11.73 -11.16
C ASP A 323 -0.90 -12.36 -11.17
N PHE A 324 0.15 -11.55 -11.06
CA PHE A 324 1.52 -12.06 -10.93
C PHE A 324 1.67 -12.88 -9.65
N HIS A 325 1.29 -12.31 -8.51
CA HIS A 325 1.36 -12.98 -7.21
C HIS A 325 0.59 -14.30 -7.22
N ASN A 326 -0.67 -14.26 -7.63
CA ASN A 326 -1.58 -15.38 -7.56
C ASN A 326 -1.10 -16.52 -8.47
N ALA A 327 -0.64 -16.21 -9.68
CA ALA A 327 -0.03 -17.19 -10.55
C ALA A 327 1.26 -17.78 -9.95
N VAL A 328 2.13 -16.97 -9.33
CA VAL A 328 3.31 -17.44 -8.61
C VAL A 328 2.92 -18.38 -7.47
N HIS A 329 1.92 -18.02 -6.66
CA HIS A 329 1.49 -18.80 -5.50
C HIS A 329 1.00 -20.19 -5.93
N VAL A 330 0.09 -20.27 -6.90
CA VAL A 330 -0.39 -21.55 -7.43
C VAL A 330 0.74 -22.36 -8.04
N PHE A 331 1.58 -21.72 -8.86
CA PHE A 331 2.74 -22.35 -9.50
C PHE A 331 3.71 -22.95 -8.46
N ALA A 332 3.93 -22.25 -7.35
CA ALA A 332 4.94 -22.62 -6.36
C ALA A 332 4.42 -23.53 -5.24
N THR A 333 3.12 -23.54 -4.95
CA THR A 333 2.54 -24.26 -3.79
C THR A 333 1.54 -25.35 -4.20
N GLY A 334 0.88 -25.19 -5.36
CA GLY A 334 -0.23 -26.05 -5.79
C GLY A 334 -1.56 -25.75 -5.09
N GLU A 335 -1.63 -24.75 -4.22
CA GLU A 335 -2.88 -24.27 -3.64
C GLU A 335 -3.78 -23.63 -4.70
N THR A 336 -5.08 -23.91 -4.66
CA THR A 336 -6.06 -23.52 -5.71
C THR A 336 -7.44 -23.16 -5.14
N GLN A 337 -7.52 -22.93 -3.83
CA GLN A 337 -8.73 -22.50 -3.13
C GLN A 337 -9.03 -21.02 -3.38
N ALA A 338 -10.31 -20.63 -3.27
CA ALA A 338 -10.77 -19.24 -3.41
C ALA A 338 -10.22 -18.58 -4.70
N TYR A 339 -9.71 -17.35 -4.60
CA TYR A 339 -9.22 -16.58 -5.75
C TYR A 339 -8.02 -17.21 -6.47
N TYR A 340 -7.29 -18.15 -5.85
CA TYR A 340 -6.26 -18.93 -6.55
C TYR A 340 -6.85 -19.88 -7.61
N ASN A 341 -8.15 -20.18 -7.55
CA ASN A 341 -8.80 -21.07 -8.50
C ASN A 341 -8.77 -20.53 -9.94
N ASP A 342 -8.78 -19.20 -10.10
CA ASP A 342 -8.62 -18.53 -11.40
C ASP A 342 -7.27 -18.84 -12.06
N PHE A 343 -6.26 -19.27 -11.28
CA PHE A 343 -4.92 -19.57 -11.77
C PHE A 343 -4.60 -21.06 -11.75
N ALA A 344 -5.58 -21.91 -11.37
CA ALA A 344 -5.39 -23.35 -11.20
C ALA A 344 -5.07 -24.06 -12.52
N ASP A 345 -5.61 -23.57 -13.64
CA ASP A 345 -5.40 -24.14 -14.96
C ASP A 345 -4.09 -23.62 -15.58
N ALA A 346 -3.08 -24.49 -15.66
CA ALA A 346 -1.78 -24.17 -16.23
C ALA A 346 -1.18 -22.86 -15.65
N PRO A 347 -0.91 -22.79 -14.34
CA PRO A 347 -0.41 -21.59 -13.66
C PRO A 347 0.85 -21.01 -14.30
N GLU A 348 1.68 -21.84 -14.96
CA GLU A 348 2.84 -21.39 -15.73
C GLU A 348 2.48 -20.44 -16.89
N LYS A 349 1.29 -20.58 -17.48
CA LYS A 349 0.80 -19.74 -18.58
C LYS A 349 0.36 -18.38 -18.07
N HIS A 350 -0.41 -18.38 -16.98
CA HIS A 350 -0.82 -17.16 -16.29
C HIS A 350 0.39 -16.37 -15.82
N LEU A 351 1.36 -17.04 -15.20
CA LEU A 351 2.61 -16.43 -14.74
C LEU A 351 3.43 -15.85 -15.90
N ALA A 352 3.65 -16.62 -16.96
CA ALA A 352 4.41 -16.15 -18.11
C ALA A 352 3.73 -14.97 -18.81
N ARG A 353 2.39 -14.98 -18.90
CA ARG A 353 1.61 -13.88 -19.47
C ARG A 353 1.67 -12.65 -18.59
N ALA A 354 1.48 -12.78 -17.27
CA ALA A 354 1.59 -11.66 -16.34
C ALA A 354 2.95 -10.98 -16.47
N LEU A 355 4.04 -11.75 -16.47
CA LEU A 355 5.40 -11.24 -16.73
C LEU A 355 5.53 -10.51 -18.07
N ALA A 356 4.97 -11.05 -19.15
CA ALA A 356 5.12 -10.50 -20.50
C ALA A 356 4.20 -9.29 -20.80
N GLU A 357 3.02 -9.25 -20.19
CA GLU A 357 1.90 -8.40 -20.63
C GLU A 357 1.31 -7.53 -19.51
N GLY A 358 1.74 -7.71 -18.25
CA GLY A 358 1.12 -7.09 -17.08
C GLY A 358 0.11 -8.03 -16.44
N PHE A 359 -1.13 -8.01 -16.93
CA PHE A 359 -2.22 -8.84 -16.39
C PHE A 359 -2.30 -10.22 -17.06
N ALA A 360 -2.64 -11.25 -16.28
CA ALA A 360 -2.98 -12.58 -16.82
C ALA A 360 -4.39 -12.58 -17.42
N TYR A 361 -5.34 -11.92 -16.74
CA TYR A 361 -6.71 -11.71 -17.21
C TYR A 361 -6.86 -10.34 -17.88
N GLN A 362 -7.23 -10.35 -19.17
CA GLN A 362 -7.34 -9.18 -20.05
C GLN A 362 -8.70 -9.14 -20.79
N GLY A 363 -9.72 -9.81 -20.25
CA GLY A 363 -11.08 -9.90 -20.79
C GLY A 363 -11.65 -11.33 -20.78
N GLU A 364 -10.84 -12.33 -20.41
CA GLU A 364 -11.28 -13.70 -20.23
C GLU A 364 -12.24 -13.85 -19.03
N ILE A 365 -13.07 -14.90 -19.03
CA ILE A 365 -14.00 -15.17 -17.92
C ILE A 365 -13.21 -15.67 -16.70
N SER A 366 -13.38 -15.01 -15.55
CA SER A 366 -12.87 -15.47 -14.26
C SER A 366 -13.73 -16.65 -13.76
N PRO A 367 -13.15 -17.83 -13.49
CA PRO A 367 -13.87 -18.95 -12.87
C PRO A 367 -14.56 -18.60 -11.55
N GLN A 368 -13.97 -17.74 -10.71
CA GLN A 368 -14.53 -17.35 -9.42
C GLN A 368 -15.77 -16.47 -9.53
N THR A 369 -15.77 -15.50 -10.45
CA THR A 369 -16.90 -14.55 -10.58
C THR A 369 -17.93 -14.99 -11.61
N GLY A 370 -17.52 -15.80 -12.59
CA GLY A 370 -18.34 -16.13 -13.77
C GLY A 370 -18.44 -14.99 -14.79
N GLU A 371 -17.72 -13.90 -14.60
CA GLU A 371 -17.79 -12.68 -15.42
C GLU A 371 -16.45 -12.40 -16.15
N PRO A 372 -16.46 -11.65 -17.26
CA PRO A 372 -15.22 -11.17 -17.89
C PRO A 372 -14.40 -10.32 -16.92
N ARG A 373 -13.09 -10.60 -16.81
CA ARG A 373 -12.17 -9.86 -15.95
C ARG A 373 -11.04 -9.23 -16.77
N GLY A 374 -10.83 -7.93 -16.56
CA GLY A 374 -9.72 -7.19 -17.15
C GLY A 374 -9.93 -6.67 -18.56
N VAL A 375 -8.92 -5.94 -19.02
CA VAL A 375 -8.82 -5.40 -20.37
C VAL A 375 -7.41 -5.62 -20.92
N LYS A 376 -7.22 -5.48 -22.24
CA LYS A 376 -5.90 -5.57 -22.86
C LYS A 376 -4.91 -4.59 -22.23
N SER A 377 -3.81 -5.12 -21.69
CA SER A 377 -2.81 -4.36 -20.93
C SER A 377 -1.45 -4.23 -21.61
N THR A 378 -1.22 -4.94 -22.72
CA THR A 378 0.07 -4.92 -23.46
C THR A 378 0.54 -3.53 -23.91
N GLY A 379 -0.36 -2.55 -24.01
CA GLY A 379 -0.02 -1.17 -24.37
C GLY A 379 0.52 -0.33 -23.20
N GLN A 380 0.44 -0.84 -21.96
CA GLN A 380 0.98 -0.17 -20.79
C GLN A 380 2.49 -0.39 -20.70
N PRO A 381 3.28 0.60 -20.22
CA PRO A 381 4.68 0.37 -19.93
C PRO A 381 4.83 -0.61 -18.74
N PRO A 382 5.94 -1.37 -18.66
CA PRO A 382 6.14 -2.33 -17.57
C PRO A 382 6.12 -1.67 -16.18
N VAL A 383 6.54 -0.41 -16.08
CA VAL A 383 6.52 0.33 -14.81
C VAL A 383 5.12 0.76 -14.36
N ALA A 384 4.06 0.46 -15.11
CA ALA A 384 2.68 0.67 -14.68
C ALA A 384 2.15 -0.48 -13.80
N PHE A 385 2.95 -1.53 -13.56
CA PHE A 385 2.59 -2.68 -12.73
C PHE A 385 3.52 -2.79 -11.53
N VAL A 386 2.93 -2.97 -10.35
CA VAL A 386 3.61 -3.30 -9.11
C VAL A 386 3.39 -4.79 -8.85
N ASP A 387 4.45 -5.57 -8.99
CA ASP A 387 4.43 -7.02 -8.77
C ASP A 387 5.01 -7.33 -7.39
N PHE A 388 4.54 -8.42 -6.77
CA PHE A 388 5.04 -8.92 -5.49
C PHE A 388 4.86 -10.44 -5.38
N ILE A 389 5.68 -11.08 -4.54
CA ILE A 389 5.46 -12.48 -4.12
C ILE A 389 4.93 -12.56 -2.68
N GLN A 390 4.96 -11.45 -1.94
CA GLN A 390 4.36 -11.27 -0.63
C GLN A 390 3.95 -9.80 -0.48
N ASN A 391 2.83 -9.57 0.19
CA ASN A 391 2.42 -8.30 0.79
C ASN A 391 1.64 -8.64 2.09
N HIS A 392 1.10 -7.64 2.76
CA HIS A 392 0.34 -7.83 3.99
C HIS A 392 -0.88 -8.75 3.82
N ASP A 393 -1.62 -8.63 2.71
CA ASP A 393 -2.83 -9.40 2.41
C ASP A 393 -2.50 -10.85 2.06
N GLN A 394 -1.59 -11.07 1.13
CA GLN A 394 -1.24 -12.40 0.62
C GLN A 394 -0.60 -13.29 1.70
N VAL A 395 0.00 -12.66 2.73
CA VAL A 395 0.42 -13.34 3.95
C VAL A 395 -0.73 -13.42 4.94
N GLY A 396 -1.29 -12.29 5.35
CA GLY A 396 -2.16 -12.19 6.52
C GLY A 396 -3.61 -12.58 6.32
N ASN A 397 -4.10 -12.59 5.07
CA ASN A 397 -5.42 -13.13 4.73
C ASN A 397 -5.44 -14.65 4.81
N ARG A 398 -4.31 -15.32 5.00
CA ARG A 398 -4.28 -16.74 5.37
C ARG A 398 -4.65 -16.92 6.85
N ALA A 399 -5.31 -18.03 7.18
CA ALA A 399 -5.73 -18.32 8.55
C ALA A 399 -4.57 -18.27 9.57
N GLN A 400 -3.38 -18.75 9.19
CA GLN A 400 -2.18 -18.79 10.04
C GLN A 400 -1.13 -17.75 9.65
N GLY A 401 -1.44 -16.84 8.71
CA GLY A 401 -0.54 -15.76 8.32
C GLY A 401 0.78 -16.24 7.71
N ASP A 402 0.78 -17.40 7.02
CA ASP A 402 1.99 -18.05 6.55
C ASP A 402 2.71 -17.23 5.47
N ARG A 403 4.02 -17.09 5.60
CA ARG A 403 4.86 -16.53 4.54
C ARG A 403 5.13 -17.57 3.47
N LEU A 404 5.33 -17.15 2.22
CA LEU A 404 5.61 -18.04 1.10
C LEU A 404 6.82 -18.96 1.35
N ILE A 405 7.83 -18.51 2.10
CA ILE A 405 8.98 -19.34 2.47
C ILE A 405 8.60 -20.61 3.24
N THR A 406 7.54 -20.58 4.06
CA THR A 406 7.07 -21.74 4.83
C THR A 406 6.24 -22.70 3.99
N LEU A 407 5.68 -22.22 2.86
CA LEU A 407 4.86 -23.01 1.94
C LEU A 407 5.68 -23.61 0.79
N ALA A 408 6.51 -22.78 0.15
CA ALA A 408 7.30 -23.12 -1.04
C ALA A 408 8.70 -23.64 -0.71
N GLY A 409 9.19 -23.41 0.52
CA GLY A 409 10.56 -23.71 0.93
C GLY A 409 11.58 -22.64 0.47
N ALA A 410 12.76 -22.66 1.07
CA ALA A 410 13.77 -21.62 0.89
C ALA A 410 14.33 -21.56 -0.55
N GLU A 411 14.63 -22.70 -1.16
CA GLU A 411 15.24 -22.77 -2.50
C GLU A 411 14.31 -22.22 -3.57
N ARG A 412 13.03 -22.59 -3.51
CA ARG A 412 12.00 -22.10 -4.44
C ARG A 412 11.76 -20.61 -4.22
N THR A 413 11.67 -20.16 -2.98
CA THR A 413 11.49 -18.75 -2.64
C THR A 413 12.64 -17.88 -3.16
N LYS A 414 13.90 -18.36 -3.12
CA LYS A 414 15.05 -17.64 -3.69
C LYS A 414 14.90 -17.36 -5.19
N VAL A 415 14.52 -18.36 -5.99
CA VAL A 415 14.37 -18.17 -7.44
C VAL A 415 13.14 -17.34 -7.80
N LEU A 416 12.09 -17.38 -6.98
CA LEU A 416 10.92 -16.51 -7.13
C LEU A 416 11.25 -15.05 -6.79
N LEU A 417 11.98 -14.81 -5.69
CA LEU A 417 12.47 -13.48 -5.32
C LEU A 417 13.41 -12.90 -6.39
N ALA A 418 14.31 -13.71 -6.93
CA ALA A 418 15.17 -13.29 -8.05
C ALA A 418 14.37 -13.02 -9.34
N THR A 419 13.29 -13.76 -9.58
CA THR A 419 12.38 -13.51 -10.70
C THR A 419 11.68 -12.17 -10.55
N LEU A 420 11.15 -11.88 -9.35
CA LEU A 420 10.53 -10.61 -9.02
C LEU A 420 11.50 -9.43 -9.19
N LEU A 421 12.67 -9.50 -8.56
CA LEU A 421 13.59 -8.35 -8.51
C LEU A 421 14.27 -8.06 -9.86
N LEU A 422 14.40 -9.06 -10.73
CA LEU A 422 14.98 -8.91 -12.07
C LEU A 422 13.93 -8.80 -13.20
N SER A 423 12.63 -8.81 -12.87
CA SER A 423 11.53 -8.47 -13.78
C SER A 423 11.52 -6.96 -14.11
N PRO A 424 11.05 -6.53 -15.30
CA PRO A 424 10.93 -5.10 -15.62
C PRO A 424 9.78 -4.39 -14.88
N HIS A 425 8.82 -5.12 -14.29
CA HIS A 425 7.80 -4.51 -13.43
C HIS A 425 8.41 -3.93 -12.15
N ILE A 426 7.68 -3.06 -11.45
CA ILE A 426 8.14 -2.49 -10.18
C ILE A 426 7.93 -3.53 -9.07
N PRO A 427 8.99 -3.97 -8.38
CA PRO A 427 8.84 -4.96 -7.32
C PRO A 427 8.44 -4.29 -6.01
N LEU A 428 7.54 -4.97 -5.30
CA LEU A 428 7.27 -4.75 -3.88
C LEU A 428 7.73 -5.96 -3.07
N LEU A 429 8.41 -5.67 -1.96
CA LEU A 429 8.80 -6.64 -0.94
C LEU A 429 7.98 -6.40 0.32
N PHE A 430 7.53 -7.47 0.97
CA PHE A 430 6.97 -7.40 2.30
C PHE A 430 8.06 -7.48 3.37
N MET A 431 7.95 -6.63 4.38
CA MET A 431 8.99 -6.54 5.40
C MET A 431 9.39 -7.90 6.00
N GLY A 432 10.68 -8.19 6.03
CA GLY A 432 11.26 -9.43 6.51
C GLY A 432 11.64 -10.45 5.43
N GLU A 433 11.11 -10.34 4.21
CA GLU A 433 11.49 -11.23 3.10
C GLU A 433 12.99 -11.20 2.82
N GLU A 434 13.62 -10.03 2.94
CA GLU A 434 15.00 -9.79 2.56
C GLU A 434 16.02 -10.60 3.36
N TYR A 435 15.65 -11.07 4.56
CA TYR A 435 16.47 -11.92 5.43
C TYR A 435 15.84 -13.30 5.66
N GLY A 436 14.79 -13.65 4.92
CA GLY A 436 14.08 -14.93 5.05
C GLY A 436 13.29 -15.04 6.36
N GLU A 437 12.58 -13.99 6.78
CA GLU A 437 11.63 -14.05 7.90
C GLU A 437 10.64 -15.19 7.71
N SER A 438 10.42 -15.96 8.77
CA SER A 438 9.50 -17.10 8.76
C SER A 438 8.39 -16.96 9.79
N ARG A 439 8.42 -15.91 10.63
CA ARG A 439 7.27 -15.56 11.46
C ARG A 439 6.08 -15.19 10.59
N PRO A 440 4.87 -15.57 11.01
CA PRO A 440 3.68 -15.20 10.28
C PRO A 440 3.46 -13.68 10.37
N PHE A 441 2.64 -13.14 9.48
CA PHE A 441 1.99 -11.85 9.71
C PHE A 441 0.50 -12.12 9.80
N LEU A 442 -0.04 -12.11 11.01
CA LEU A 442 -1.42 -12.49 11.29
C LEU A 442 -2.35 -11.30 11.22
N PHE A 443 -3.62 -11.54 10.93
CA PHE A 443 -4.67 -10.54 11.17
C PHE A 443 -4.84 -10.30 12.67
N PHE A 444 -4.53 -9.10 13.13
CA PHE A 444 -4.67 -8.69 14.53
C PHE A 444 -5.43 -7.37 14.65
N THR A 445 -6.21 -7.26 15.72
CA THR A 445 -7.03 -6.10 16.11
C THR A 445 -6.90 -5.87 17.61
N ASP A 446 -7.55 -4.83 18.13
CA ASP A 446 -7.59 -4.54 19.58
C ASP A 446 -8.97 -4.01 20.01
N PHE A 447 -10.02 -4.64 19.49
CA PHE A 447 -11.39 -4.30 19.82
C PHE A 447 -11.81 -4.95 21.14
N HIS A 448 -12.91 -4.43 21.70
CA HIS A 448 -13.49 -4.91 22.96
C HIS A 448 -14.99 -5.23 22.81
N GLY A 449 -15.54 -5.98 23.77
CA GLY A 449 -16.99 -6.26 23.84
C GLY A 449 -17.54 -7.03 22.64
N ASP A 450 -18.74 -6.66 22.18
CA ASP A 450 -19.41 -7.33 21.07
C ASP A 450 -18.67 -7.18 19.74
N LEU A 451 -17.96 -6.06 19.53
CA LEU A 451 -17.16 -5.85 18.33
C LEU A 451 -15.99 -6.84 18.25
N ALA A 452 -15.27 -7.05 19.34
CA ALA A 452 -14.20 -8.06 19.41
C ALA A 452 -14.73 -9.46 19.07
N ARG A 453 -15.90 -9.82 19.61
CA ARG A 453 -16.56 -11.09 19.33
C ARG A 453 -16.96 -11.20 17.86
N ALA A 454 -17.54 -10.14 17.29
CA ALA A 454 -17.97 -10.11 15.89
C ALA A 454 -16.79 -10.26 14.94
N VAL A 455 -15.67 -9.56 15.19
CA VAL A 455 -14.44 -9.67 14.40
C VAL A 455 -13.85 -11.08 14.48
N ARG A 456 -13.74 -11.65 15.69
CA ARG A 456 -13.25 -13.02 15.88
C ARG A 456 -14.13 -14.06 15.16
N GLU A 457 -15.45 -13.94 15.28
CA GLU A 457 -16.40 -14.84 14.61
C GLU A 457 -16.45 -14.63 13.09
N GLY A 458 -16.33 -13.38 12.62
CA GLY A 458 -16.26 -13.03 11.20
C GLY A 458 -15.05 -13.66 10.54
N ARG A 459 -13.86 -13.43 11.12
CA ARG A 459 -12.62 -14.04 10.65
C ARG A 459 -12.68 -15.56 10.67
N ALA A 460 -13.24 -16.18 11.71
CA ALA A 460 -13.40 -17.63 11.75
C ALA A 460 -14.35 -18.18 10.66
N LYS A 461 -15.39 -17.42 10.28
CA LYS A 461 -16.33 -17.82 9.22
C LYS A 461 -15.71 -17.75 7.83
N GLU A 462 -14.77 -16.84 7.58
CA GLU A 462 -14.02 -16.77 6.32
C GLU A 462 -13.26 -18.08 6.03
N PHE A 463 -12.88 -18.85 7.07
CA PHE A 463 -12.21 -20.15 6.95
C PHE A 463 -13.09 -21.34 7.32
N ALA A 464 -14.42 -21.18 7.38
CA ALA A 464 -15.32 -22.26 7.80
C ALA A 464 -15.23 -23.51 6.89
N ASP A 465 -14.93 -23.32 5.61
CA ASP A 465 -14.78 -24.39 4.62
C ASP A 465 -13.47 -25.20 4.80
N HIS A 466 -12.53 -24.72 5.62
CA HIS A 466 -11.27 -25.38 5.97
C HIS A 466 -11.39 -26.11 7.32
N ALA A 467 -12.32 -27.07 7.40
CA ALA A 467 -12.63 -27.80 8.62
C ALA A 467 -11.36 -28.39 9.30
N GLY A 468 -11.07 -27.92 10.52
CA GLY A 468 -9.89 -28.32 11.31
C GLY A 468 -8.92 -27.18 11.61
N GLU A 469 -9.10 -26.02 10.97
CA GLU A 469 -8.26 -24.85 11.17
C GLU A 469 -8.61 -24.11 12.47
N ASN A 470 -7.59 -23.74 13.25
CA ASN A 470 -7.73 -22.99 14.49
C ASN A 470 -7.19 -21.58 14.30
N VAL A 471 -8.02 -20.70 13.73
CA VAL A 471 -7.67 -19.30 13.42
C VAL A 471 -7.29 -18.58 14.72
N PRO A 472 -6.10 -17.96 14.82
CA PRO A 472 -5.72 -17.17 15.99
C PRO A 472 -6.72 -16.05 16.24
N ASP A 473 -7.09 -15.82 17.51
CA ASP A 473 -7.97 -14.70 17.87
C ASP A 473 -7.31 -13.37 17.48
N PRO A 474 -7.91 -12.56 16.59
CA PRO A 474 -7.32 -11.30 16.16
C PRO A 474 -7.06 -10.33 17.32
N ASN A 475 -7.90 -10.36 18.37
CA ASN A 475 -7.79 -9.43 19.50
C ASN A 475 -6.76 -9.88 20.55
N ALA A 476 -6.25 -11.11 20.45
CA ALA A 476 -5.26 -11.61 21.39
C ALA A 476 -3.91 -10.90 21.19
N PRO A 477 -3.28 -10.34 22.25
CA PRO A 477 -1.98 -9.67 22.11
C PRO A 477 -0.89 -10.57 21.50
N GLU A 478 -0.93 -11.88 21.74
CA GLU A 478 0.00 -12.85 21.15
C GLU A 478 -0.10 -12.93 19.62
N THR A 479 -1.27 -12.70 19.02
CA THR A 479 -1.45 -12.66 17.55
C THR A 479 -0.61 -11.54 16.95
N PHE A 480 -0.60 -10.37 17.61
CA PHE A 480 0.28 -9.25 17.26
C PHE A 480 1.76 -9.55 17.56
N GLN A 481 2.09 -10.10 18.73
CA GLN A 481 3.48 -10.38 19.12
C GLN A 481 4.15 -11.44 18.22
N ARG A 482 3.40 -12.46 17.79
CA ARG A 482 3.85 -13.46 16.81
C ARG A 482 4.15 -12.85 15.44
N SER A 483 3.52 -11.71 15.14
CA SER A 483 3.67 -10.98 13.87
C SER A 483 4.81 -9.96 13.87
N LYS A 484 5.50 -9.76 15.01
CA LYS A 484 6.68 -8.89 15.10
C LYS A 484 7.87 -9.50 14.37
N LEU A 485 8.55 -8.69 13.56
CA LEU A 485 9.80 -9.09 12.90
C LEU A 485 10.85 -9.55 13.92
N ASN A 486 11.54 -10.64 13.59
CA ASN A 486 12.60 -11.18 14.41
C ASN A 486 13.96 -10.62 13.96
N TRP A 487 14.31 -9.43 14.46
CA TRP A 487 15.61 -8.83 14.20
C TRP A 487 16.80 -9.71 14.65
N LYS A 488 16.62 -10.69 15.54
CA LYS A 488 17.71 -11.64 15.86
C LYS A 488 18.01 -12.56 14.67
N GLN A 489 16.98 -12.99 13.93
CA GLN A 489 17.15 -13.78 12.70
C GLN A 489 17.83 -12.93 11.63
N GLN A 490 17.46 -11.66 11.49
CA GLN A 490 18.12 -10.74 10.56
C GLN A 490 19.64 -10.67 10.80
N HIS A 491 20.09 -10.69 12.06
CA HIS A 491 21.52 -10.68 12.42
C HIS A 491 22.18 -12.07 12.41
N SER A 492 21.42 -13.15 12.19
CA SER A 492 21.96 -14.51 12.11
C SER A 492 22.75 -14.71 10.82
N GLU A 493 23.58 -15.76 10.75
CA GLU A 493 24.35 -16.04 9.53
C GLU A 493 23.45 -16.44 8.34
N GLU A 494 22.34 -17.12 8.62
CA GLU A 494 21.33 -17.42 7.59
C GLU A 494 20.62 -16.15 7.11
N GLY A 495 20.24 -15.27 8.03
CA GLY A 495 19.64 -13.98 7.69
C GLY A 495 20.60 -13.12 6.85
N LYS A 496 21.88 -13.08 7.21
CA LYS A 496 22.91 -12.40 6.41
C LYS A 496 23.09 -13.01 5.02
N ALA A 497 22.93 -14.32 4.86
CA ALA A 497 23.00 -14.97 3.56
C ALA A 497 21.84 -14.55 2.64
N TRP A 498 20.62 -14.49 3.19
CA TRP A 498 19.47 -13.91 2.50
C TRP A 498 19.66 -12.44 2.18
N LEU A 499 20.18 -11.64 3.12
CA LEU A 499 20.47 -10.23 2.88
C LEU A 499 21.50 -10.02 1.76
N ALA A 500 22.55 -10.84 1.72
CA ALA A 500 23.54 -10.79 0.65
C ALA A 500 22.92 -11.15 -0.70
N PHE A 501 22.07 -12.18 -0.74
CA PHE A 501 21.33 -12.57 -1.93
C PHE A 501 20.41 -11.44 -2.43
N THR A 502 19.58 -10.87 -1.56
CA THR A 502 18.67 -9.78 -1.88
C THR A 502 19.42 -8.52 -2.33
N ARG A 503 20.49 -8.14 -1.61
CA ARG A 503 21.30 -6.96 -1.96
C ARG A 503 21.91 -7.08 -3.35
N GLU A 504 22.46 -8.25 -3.71
CA GLU A 504 23.03 -8.46 -5.05
C GLU A 504 21.95 -8.33 -6.14
N LEU A 505 20.76 -8.89 -5.93
CA LEU A 505 19.64 -8.76 -6.88
C LEU A 505 19.24 -7.31 -7.08
N LEU A 506 19.16 -6.52 -6.00
CA LEU A 506 18.83 -5.10 -6.08
C LEU A 506 19.93 -4.27 -6.76
N LEU A 507 21.21 -4.58 -6.53
CA LEU A 507 22.33 -3.98 -7.25
C LEU A 507 22.26 -4.28 -8.76
N LEU A 508 22.01 -5.54 -9.13
CA LEU A 508 21.83 -5.95 -10.52
C LEU A 508 20.63 -5.26 -11.17
N ARG A 509 19.51 -5.14 -10.44
CA ARG A 509 18.31 -4.44 -10.89
C ARG A 509 18.62 -2.99 -11.26
N GLN A 510 19.18 -2.22 -10.33
CA GLN A 510 19.49 -0.81 -10.55
C GLN A 510 20.50 -0.62 -11.70
N LYS A 511 21.46 -1.54 -11.83
CA LYS A 511 22.53 -1.46 -12.83
C LYS A 511 22.09 -1.86 -14.24
N HIS A 512 21.19 -2.83 -14.37
CA HIS A 512 20.92 -3.50 -15.65
C HIS A 512 19.46 -3.44 -16.10
N ILE A 513 18.50 -3.46 -15.16
CA ILE A 513 17.08 -3.49 -15.48
C ILE A 513 16.53 -2.07 -15.60
N VAL A 514 16.73 -1.24 -14.56
CA VAL A 514 16.22 0.14 -14.50
C VAL A 514 16.58 1.00 -15.72
N PRO A 515 17.81 0.95 -16.28
CA PRO A 515 18.15 1.75 -17.46
C PRO A 515 17.32 1.43 -18.71
N LEU A 516 16.64 0.29 -18.75
CA LEU A 516 15.81 -0.14 -19.88
C LEU A 516 14.40 0.48 -19.83
N LEU A 517 13.94 0.90 -18.64
CA LEU A 517 12.52 1.09 -18.35
C LEU A 517 11.96 2.42 -18.86
N SER A 518 12.71 3.52 -18.80
CA SER A 518 12.20 4.85 -19.17
C SER A 518 11.85 4.98 -20.67
N ALA A 519 12.54 4.21 -21.51
CA ALA A 519 12.27 4.13 -22.95
C ALA A 519 11.17 3.11 -23.31
N ALA A 520 10.76 2.25 -22.38
CA ALA A 520 9.73 1.25 -22.60
C ALA A 520 8.34 1.89 -22.49
N ARG A 521 7.64 2.01 -23.63
CA ARG A 521 6.33 2.68 -23.71
C ARG A 521 5.15 1.72 -23.76
N GLU A 522 5.43 0.44 -23.92
CA GLU A 522 4.49 -0.67 -23.98
C GLU A 522 5.14 -1.90 -23.31
N SER A 523 4.39 -2.98 -23.10
CA SER A 523 4.88 -4.14 -22.32
C SER A 523 6.14 -4.72 -22.93
N SER A 524 6.20 -4.77 -24.27
CA SER A 524 7.30 -5.29 -25.08
C SER A 524 7.70 -6.74 -24.77
N GLY A 525 6.88 -7.46 -23.98
CA GLY A 525 7.13 -8.81 -23.51
C GLY A 525 6.58 -9.86 -24.46
N THR A 526 7.15 -11.06 -24.39
CA THR A 526 6.75 -12.22 -25.19
C THR A 526 7.01 -13.47 -24.38
N VAL A 527 5.99 -14.32 -24.27
CA VAL A 527 6.14 -15.68 -23.75
C VAL A 527 6.87 -16.52 -24.80
N LEU A 528 8.06 -17.00 -24.46
CA LEU A 528 8.84 -17.87 -25.35
C LEU A 528 8.34 -19.32 -25.26
N GLN A 529 8.27 -19.85 -24.04
CA GLN A 529 7.83 -21.22 -23.76
C GLN A 529 7.29 -21.34 -22.32
N THR A 530 6.38 -22.30 -22.12
CA THR A 530 5.86 -22.68 -20.80
C THR A 530 5.70 -24.20 -20.74
N ALA A 531 5.97 -24.81 -19.60
CA ALA A 531 5.65 -26.20 -19.28
C ALA A 531 5.39 -26.32 -17.76
N PRO A 532 4.83 -27.42 -17.25
CA PRO A 532 4.62 -27.57 -15.81
C PRO A 532 5.90 -27.31 -15.00
N GLY A 533 5.86 -26.30 -14.12
CA GLY A 533 7.03 -25.87 -13.34
C GLY A 533 8.10 -25.09 -14.11
N PHE A 534 7.85 -24.66 -15.36
CA PHE A 534 8.81 -23.95 -16.20
C PHE A 534 8.19 -22.80 -17.01
N ILE A 535 8.89 -21.67 -17.06
CA ILE A 535 8.57 -20.53 -17.92
C ILE A 535 9.83 -19.95 -18.57
N ALA A 536 9.68 -19.37 -19.76
CA ALA A 536 10.66 -18.52 -20.40
C ALA A 536 9.97 -17.32 -21.07
N VAL A 537 10.42 -16.11 -20.74
CA VAL A 537 9.86 -14.83 -21.19
C VAL A 537 10.99 -13.94 -21.70
N SER A 538 10.70 -13.10 -22.69
CA SER A 538 11.62 -12.09 -23.19
C SER A 538 10.93 -10.74 -23.36
N TRP A 539 11.63 -9.64 -23.07
CA TRP A 539 11.17 -8.28 -23.31
C TRP A 539 12.14 -7.57 -24.25
N ARG A 540 11.61 -6.97 -25.31
CA ARG A 540 12.39 -6.26 -26.33
C ARG A 540 12.26 -4.76 -26.15
N PHE A 541 13.10 -4.19 -25.30
CA PHE A 541 13.14 -2.75 -25.07
C PHE A 541 14.08 -2.03 -26.04
N PRO A 542 13.95 -0.71 -26.23
CA PRO A 542 14.88 0.06 -27.05
C PRO A 542 16.35 -0.06 -26.60
N GLY A 543 16.59 -0.23 -25.29
CA GLY A 543 17.94 -0.36 -24.71
C GLY A 543 18.53 -1.77 -24.71
N GLY A 544 17.77 -2.79 -25.14
CA GLY A 544 18.20 -4.18 -25.16
C GLY A 544 17.07 -5.19 -24.98
N THR A 545 17.39 -6.46 -25.23
CA THR A 545 16.47 -7.59 -25.05
C THR A 545 16.79 -8.30 -23.74
N LEU A 546 15.89 -8.20 -22.78
CA LEU A 546 15.95 -8.92 -21.50
C LEU A 546 15.26 -10.27 -21.68
N SER A 547 15.85 -11.35 -21.16
CA SER A 547 15.20 -12.67 -21.15
C SER A 547 15.35 -13.32 -19.78
N LEU A 548 14.31 -14.04 -19.36
CA LEU A 548 14.24 -14.73 -18.09
C LEU A 548 13.68 -16.14 -18.31
N ALA A 549 14.32 -17.15 -17.73
CA ALA A 549 13.76 -18.49 -17.67
C ALA A 549 13.90 -19.07 -16.26
N LEU A 550 12.79 -19.63 -15.75
CA LEU A 550 12.64 -20.15 -14.40
C LEU A 550 12.18 -21.61 -14.47
N ASN A 551 12.85 -22.49 -13.74
CA ASN A 551 12.47 -23.90 -13.58
C ASN A 551 12.37 -24.25 -12.09
N ILE A 552 11.16 -24.53 -11.61
CA ILE A 552 10.91 -25.04 -10.25
C ILE A 552 10.56 -26.53 -10.22
N SER A 553 10.52 -27.19 -11.39
CA SER A 553 10.29 -28.64 -11.49
C SER A 553 11.45 -29.44 -10.89
N ALA A 554 11.26 -30.75 -10.73
CA ALA A 554 12.26 -31.66 -10.16
C ALA A 554 13.33 -32.14 -11.16
N THR A 555 13.23 -31.76 -12.44
CA THR A 555 14.13 -32.22 -13.51
C THR A 555 14.68 -31.08 -14.34
N THR A 556 15.82 -31.30 -14.98
CA THR A 556 16.39 -30.35 -15.94
C THR A 556 15.51 -30.20 -17.17
N VAL A 557 15.37 -28.97 -17.67
CA VAL A 557 14.65 -28.65 -18.91
C VAL A 557 15.61 -28.06 -19.95
N LEU A 558 15.29 -28.22 -21.23
CA LEU A 558 16.00 -27.54 -22.31
C LEU A 558 15.48 -26.11 -22.47
N LEU A 559 16.36 -25.17 -22.74
CA LEU A 559 16.01 -23.76 -22.91
C LEU A 559 15.79 -23.42 -24.40
N PRO A 560 14.87 -22.49 -24.73
CA PRO A 560 14.96 -21.76 -25.99
C PRO A 560 16.24 -20.91 -26.01
N ASP A 561 16.59 -20.38 -27.18
CA ASP A 561 17.71 -19.43 -27.28
C ASP A 561 17.39 -18.16 -26.47
N LEU A 562 18.25 -17.86 -25.49
CA LEU A 562 18.19 -16.64 -24.68
C LEU A 562 19.42 -15.79 -25.02
N PRO A 563 19.29 -14.72 -25.83
CA PRO A 563 20.44 -13.99 -26.34
C PRO A 563 21.14 -13.16 -25.25
N GLY A 564 22.41 -12.81 -25.50
CA GLY A 564 23.17 -11.90 -24.66
C GLY A 564 23.89 -12.54 -23.46
N LYS A 565 24.47 -11.69 -22.62
CA LYS A 565 25.27 -12.11 -21.46
C LYS A 565 24.36 -12.51 -20.29
N THR A 566 24.81 -13.47 -19.49
CA THR A 566 24.19 -13.80 -18.20
C THR A 566 24.32 -12.61 -17.26
N LEU A 567 23.18 -12.05 -16.84
CA LEU A 567 23.13 -11.08 -15.75
C LEU A 567 23.14 -11.81 -14.40
N PHE A 568 22.36 -12.88 -14.32
CA PHE A 568 22.20 -13.68 -13.10
C PHE A 568 21.87 -15.12 -13.47
N ALA A 569 22.51 -16.08 -12.81
CA ALA A 569 22.17 -17.49 -12.90
C ALA A 569 22.29 -18.11 -11.50
N TRP A 570 21.27 -18.84 -11.09
CA TRP A 570 21.21 -19.44 -9.77
C TRP A 570 20.55 -20.82 -9.81
N PRO A 571 21.07 -21.83 -9.08
CA PRO A 571 22.34 -21.82 -8.34
C PRO A 571 23.58 -21.87 -9.25
N ASN A 572 23.43 -22.36 -10.48
CA ASN A 572 24.51 -22.51 -11.46
C ASN A 572 24.00 -22.16 -12.87
N GLU A 573 24.90 -21.75 -13.76
CA GLU A 573 24.62 -21.62 -15.19
C GLU A 573 24.83 -22.96 -15.90
N SER A 574 23.95 -23.29 -16.85
CA SER A 574 24.09 -24.45 -17.75
C SER A 574 23.80 -24.03 -19.20
N THR A 575 24.59 -24.53 -20.15
CA THR A 575 24.45 -24.16 -21.56
C THR A 575 23.29 -24.93 -22.20
N GLY A 576 22.28 -24.21 -22.70
CA GLY A 576 21.12 -24.79 -23.41
C GLY A 576 20.13 -25.54 -22.50
N SER A 577 20.30 -25.49 -21.18
CA SER A 577 19.42 -26.15 -20.22
C SER A 577 19.31 -25.38 -18.91
N LEU A 578 18.29 -25.70 -18.13
CA LEU A 578 18.06 -25.13 -16.80
C LEU A 578 17.77 -26.26 -15.82
N SER A 579 18.65 -26.43 -14.82
CA SER A 579 18.49 -27.45 -13.79
C SER A 579 17.23 -27.22 -12.95
N GLN A 580 16.86 -28.21 -12.14
CA GLN A 580 15.78 -28.08 -11.17
C GLN A 580 16.02 -26.90 -10.21
N HIS A 581 14.94 -26.25 -9.78
CA HIS A 581 14.97 -25.12 -8.83
C HIS A 581 15.98 -24.04 -9.19
N SER A 582 16.02 -23.65 -10.47
CA SER A 582 17.02 -22.74 -11.03
C SER A 582 16.38 -21.61 -11.84
N LEU A 583 17.11 -20.50 -11.94
CA LEU A 583 16.75 -19.29 -12.70
C LEU A 583 17.95 -18.86 -13.54
N ILE A 584 17.68 -18.37 -14.75
CA ILE A 584 18.65 -17.62 -15.54
C ILE A 584 18.03 -16.35 -16.12
N VAL A 585 18.78 -15.24 -16.04
CA VAL A 585 18.43 -13.93 -16.60
C VAL A 585 19.55 -13.47 -17.52
N ARG A 586 19.20 -13.08 -18.73
CA ARG A 586 20.13 -12.59 -19.75
C ARG A 586 19.72 -11.25 -20.31
N LEU A 587 20.71 -10.50 -20.78
CA LEU A 587 20.49 -9.23 -21.47
C LEU A 587 21.39 -9.14 -22.70
N ALA A 588 20.76 -8.93 -23.85
CA ALA A 588 21.40 -8.62 -25.11
C ALA A 588 21.33 -7.11 -25.39
N GLN A 589 22.44 -6.49 -25.79
CA GLN A 589 22.53 -5.06 -26.12
C GLN A 589 23.29 -4.88 -27.44
N GLY A 590 22.97 -3.84 -28.22
CA GLY A 590 23.64 -3.56 -29.51
C GLY A 590 23.20 -4.51 -30.63
N GLU A 591 24.12 -4.87 -31.54
CA GLU A 591 23.83 -5.73 -32.71
C GLU A 591 23.30 -7.13 -32.36
N SER A 592 23.44 -7.58 -31.10
CA SER A 592 22.92 -8.87 -30.63
C SER A 592 21.46 -8.83 -30.17
N ALA A 593 20.75 -7.70 -30.32
CA ALA A 593 19.37 -7.51 -29.87
C ALA A 593 18.29 -7.87 -30.91
N SER A 594 18.71 -8.31 -32.11
CA SER A 594 17.81 -8.66 -33.24
C SER A 594 17.24 -10.07 -33.12
#